data_AF-A0A8H5DDI2-F1
#
_entry.id   AF-A0A8H5DDI2-F1
#
_cell.length_a   1.000
_cell.length_b   1.000
_cell.length_c   1.000
_cell.angle_alpha   90.00
_cell.angle_beta   90.00
_cell.angle_gamma   90.00
#
_symmetry.space_group_name_H-M   'P 1'
#
loop_
_entity.id
_entity.type
_entity.pdbx_description
1 polymer ?
#
loop_
_entity_poly.entity_id
_entity_poly.type
_entity_poly.pdbx_seq_one_letter_code
_entity_poly.pdbx_strand_id
1 'polypeptide(L)'
;MGPHDRTSEPINTGLLARLLTILAVKAKNQKYLGRLWKPSPGLISVFNICIKVKPFENLAEAHAMQLVAQHTSVPVPKVYCAFIHKGETYIVMNQIKGQMAWHGWKRRTEESKARILDQLRRMVIELRSVPPPEGVSVGNVDGGPFFDCRLPSKLFWGPYAAIRGFHEALANNANIDAEYKNLPLEVSELFGFYRQANRELVLTHGDLSSLNILIQDDEVVGIVDWETAGWFPSYWEYTCAKNVNPQNPFWAEEVDRFLTPMPNELRMEDIRRKYFGAF
;
A
#
# COMPACT_ATOMS: atom_id res chain seq x y z
N MET A 1 25.54 20.12 -0.51
CA MET A 1 24.35 19.46 0.07
C MET A 1 23.54 18.91 -1.08
N GLY A 2 23.48 17.59 -1.24
CA GLY A 2 22.79 16.94 -2.37
C GLY A 2 21.27 16.80 -2.13
N PRO A 3 20.44 16.61 -3.17
CA PRO A 3 18.98 16.73 -3.07
C PRO A 3 18.26 15.47 -2.56
N HIS A 4 18.94 14.51 -1.94
CA HIS A 4 18.41 13.15 -1.77
C HIS A 4 18.27 12.64 -0.33
N ASP A 5 18.22 13.53 0.67
CA ASP A 5 18.05 13.09 2.06
C ASP A 5 16.92 13.87 2.75
N ARG A 6 15.69 13.76 2.21
CA ARG A 6 14.50 14.03 3.04
C ARG A 6 14.28 12.80 3.89
N THR A 7 15.00 12.72 5.01
CA THR A 7 14.71 11.72 6.04
C THR A 7 13.30 12.00 6.57
N SER A 8 12.37 11.05 6.41
CA SER A 8 11.01 11.16 6.92
C SER A 8 11.03 11.56 8.40
N GLU A 9 10.33 12.64 8.74
CA GLU A 9 10.33 13.15 10.11
C GLU A 9 9.52 12.26 11.07
N PRO A 10 9.98 12.03 12.30
CA PRO A 10 9.20 11.31 13.29
C PRO A 10 7.92 12.06 13.72
N ILE A 11 6.82 11.34 13.93
CA ILE A 11 5.54 11.91 14.36
C ILE A 11 5.44 11.91 15.90
N ASN A 12 5.19 13.08 16.50
CA ASN A 12 4.85 13.27 17.93
C ASN A 12 5.77 12.51 18.90
N THR A 13 7.07 12.78 18.83
CA THR A 13 8.13 12.00 19.50
C THR A 13 8.56 12.51 20.87
N GLY A 14 7.60 12.77 21.78
CA GLY A 14 7.95 13.01 23.18
C GLY A 14 8.81 11.87 23.75
N LEU A 15 9.90 12.19 24.45
CA LEU A 15 10.83 11.19 25.03
C LEU A 15 10.10 10.11 25.83
N LEU A 16 9.11 10.53 26.62
CA LEU A 16 8.23 9.65 27.40
C LEU A 16 7.43 8.68 26.51
N ALA A 17 6.85 9.16 25.41
CA ALA A 17 6.07 8.31 24.50
C ALA A 17 6.95 7.22 23.87
N ARG A 18 8.15 7.59 23.39
CA ARG A 18 9.11 6.62 22.83
C ARG A 18 9.51 5.56 23.84
N LEU A 19 9.86 5.99 25.06
CA LEU A 19 10.25 5.08 26.15
C LEU A 19 9.12 4.11 26.50
N LEU A 20 7.89 4.59 26.67
CA LEU A 20 6.74 3.75 26.99
C LEU A 20 6.42 2.74 25.87
N THR A 21 6.49 3.16 24.60
CA THR A 21 6.28 2.26 23.45
C THR A 21 7.33 1.15 23.41
N ILE A 22 8.61 1.49 23.58
CA ILE A 22 9.69 0.50 23.58
C ILE A 22 9.55 -0.47 24.76
N LEU A 23 9.20 0.03 25.95
CA LEU A 23 8.96 -0.80 27.13
C LEU A 23 7.78 -1.74 26.93
N ALA A 24 6.67 -1.28 26.34
CA ALA A 24 5.51 -2.11 26.03
C ALA A 24 5.85 -3.24 25.05
N VAL A 25 6.61 -2.94 24.00
CA VAL A 25 7.08 -3.94 23.02
C VAL A 25 8.00 -4.97 23.67
N LYS A 26 8.97 -4.53 24.48
CA LYS A 26 9.87 -5.44 25.23
C LYS A 26 9.11 -6.31 26.23
N ALA A 27 8.10 -5.76 26.90
CA ALA A 27 7.26 -6.50 27.84
C ALA A 27 6.49 -7.63 27.15
N LYS A 28 5.95 -7.42 25.94
CA LYS A 28 5.31 -8.49 25.14
C LYS A 28 6.26 -9.66 24.87
N ASN A 29 7.49 -9.32 24.50
CA ASN A 29 8.50 -10.29 24.12
C ASN A 29 9.04 -11.07 25.34
N GLN A 30 8.63 -10.71 26.56
CA GLN A 30 8.86 -11.53 27.74
C GLN A 30 7.83 -12.66 27.88
N LYS A 31 8.37 -13.86 28.09
CA LYS A 31 7.69 -15.18 28.12
C LYS A 31 6.43 -15.24 29.02
N TYR A 32 6.36 -14.41 30.05
CA TYR A 32 5.27 -14.40 31.04
C TYR A 32 4.12 -13.43 30.70
N LEU A 33 4.40 -12.34 29.99
CA LEU A 33 3.40 -11.31 29.63
C LEU A 33 2.79 -11.54 28.23
N GLY A 34 3.48 -12.29 27.35
CA GLY A 34 2.98 -12.61 26.01
C GLY A 34 1.66 -13.37 25.98
N ARG A 35 1.26 -14.04 27.08
CA ARG A 35 -0.03 -14.75 27.20
C ARG A 35 -1.26 -13.84 27.19
N LEU A 36 -1.09 -12.54 27.46
CA LEU A 36 -2.19 -11.58 27.49
C LEU A 36 -2.54 -11.04 26.10
N TRP A 37 -1.67 -11.19 25.10
CA TRP A 37 -1.77 -10.46 23.83
C TRP A 37 -1.99 -11.42 22.66
N LYS A 38 -2.91 -11.09 21.75
CA LYS A 38 -3.18 -11.92 20.55
C LYS A 38 -1.92 -12.01 19.67
N PRO A 39 -1.54 -13.21 19.20
CA PRO A 39 -0.34 -13.37 18.38
C PRO A 39 -0.60 -12.88 16.95
N SER A 40 -0.04 -11.74 16.63
CA SER A 40 0.21 -11.27 15.26
C SER A 40 1.67 -10.80 15.21
N PRO A 41 2.51 -11.31 14.28
CA PRO A 41 3.90 -10.88 14.16
C PRO A 41 3.97 -9.37 13.97
N GLY A 42 4.79 -8.67 14.75
CA GLY A 42 4.97 -7.21 14.64
C GLY A 42 3.81 -6.33 15.12
N LEU A 43 2.62 -6.87 15.41
CA LEU A 43 1.45 -6.09 15.85
C LEU A 43 1.13 -6.32 17.32
N ILE A 44 0.92 -5.24 18.05
CA ILE A 44 0.65 -5.23 19.48
C ILE A 44 -0.64 -4.47 19.70
N SER A 45 -1.68 -5.13 20.21
CA SER A 45 -2.92 -4.45 20.56
C SER A 45 -3.10 -4.41 22.07
N VAL A 46 -3.23 -3.21 22.63
CA VAL A 46 -3.50 -2.97 24.04
C VAL A 46 -4.65 -1.96 24.13
N PHE A 47 -5.80 -2.41 24.67
CA PHE A 47 -7.06 -1.66 24.68
C PHE A 47 -7.53 -1.21 23.28
N ASN A 48 -7.41 0.09 22.98
CA ASN A 48 -7.77 0.72 21.70
C ASN A 48 -6.54 1.25 20.96
N ILE A 49 -5.34 0.82 21.37
CA ILE A 49 -4.07 1.22 20.76
C ILE A 49 -3.45 0.00 20.08
N CYS A 50 -2.87 0.26 18.93
CA CYS A 50 -2.09 -0.67 18.14
C CYS A 50 -0.66 -0.16 17.99
N ILE A 51 0.34 -1.01 18.23
CA ILE A 51 1.75 -0.72 17.94
C ILE A 51 2.20 -1.69 16.84
N LYS A 52 2.53 -1.16 15.66
CA LYS A 52 3.16 -1.89 14.55
C LYS A 52 4.67 -1.69 14.64
N VAL A 53 5.42 -2.78 14.62
CA VAL A 53 6.89 -2.80 14.59
C VAL A 53 7.35 -3.44 13.29
N LYS A 54 8.17 -2.73 12.52
CA LYS A 54 8.68 -3.18 11.23
C LYS A 54 10.22 -3.23 11.24
N PRO A 55 10.86 -4.24 10.62
CA PRO A 55 12.31 -4.42 10.66
C PRO A 55 13.07 -3.53 9.67
N PHE A 56 12.46 -2.43 9.23
CA PHE A 56 13.02 -1.51 8.24
C PHE A 56 12.82 -0.07 8.72
N GLU A 57 13.77 0.81 8.37
CA GLU A 57 13.77 2.23 8.71
C GLU A 57 12.95 3.03 7.69
N ASN A 58 11.61 3.01 7.81
CA ASN A 58 10.72 3.70 6.88
C ASN A 58 9.41 4.12 7.57
N LEU A 59 9.19 5.44 7.65
CA LEU A 59 7.99 6.05 8.25
C LEU A 59 6.85 6.33 7.27
N ALA A 60 7.02 6.02 5.98
CA ALA A 60 6.06 6.38 4.92
C ALA A 60 4.65 5.83 5.16
N GLU A 61 4.50 4.66 5.80
CA GLU A 61 3.17 4.14 6.17
C GLU A 61 2.43 5.10 7.12
N ALA A 62 3.14 5.64 8.11
CA ALA A 62 2.56 6.57 9.08
C ALA A 62 2.22 7.91 8.43
N HIS A 63 3.08 8.42 7.55
CA HIS A 63 2.81 9.62 6.77
C HIS A 63 1.68 9.43 5.76
N ALA A 64 1.54 8.23 5.17
CA ALA A 64 0.44 7.94 4.26
C ALA A 64 -0.90 8.03 4.99
N MET A 65 -1.01 7.45 6.18
CA MET A 65 -2.20 7.60 7.01
C MET A 65 -2.48 9.06 7.40
N GLN A 66 -1.44 9.85 7.73
CA GLN A 66 -1.62 11.27 8.03
C GLN A 66 -2.09 12.07 6.80
N LEU A 67 -1.46 11.84 5.64
CA LEU A 67 -1.80 12.51 4.39
C LEU A 67 -3.26 12.24 4.01
N VAL A 68 -3.68 10.98 4.07
CA VAL A 68 -5.05 10.56 3.75
C VAL A 68 -6.04 11.18 4.73
N ALA A 69 -5.77 11.13 6.03
CA ALA A 69 -6.64 11.72 7.05
C ALA A 69 -6.77 13.25 6.95
N GLN A 70 -5.77 13.93 6.38
CA GLN A 70 -5.78 15.38 6.20
C GLN A 70 -6.56 15.83 4.96
N HIS A 71 -6.57 15.01 3.90
CA HIS A 71 -7.09 15.41 2.59
C HIS A 71 -8.38 14.69 2.18
N THR A 72 -8.82 13.69 2.92
CA THR A 72 -9.99 12.87 2.56
C THR A 72 -10.86 12.53 3.76
N SER A 73 -12.04 11.97 3.50
CA SER A 73 -12.91 11.38 4.54
C SER A 73 -12.66 9.88 4.75
N VAL A 74 -11.65 9.30 4.07
CA VAL A 74 -11.33 7.88 4.14
C VAL A 74 -10.94 7.50 5.58
N PRO A 75 -11.61 6.52 6.20
CA PRO A 75 -11.30 6.13 7.56
C PRO A 75 -9.98 5.37 7.60
N VAL A 76 -8.96 5.97 8.24
CA VAL A 76 -7.63 5.37 8.43
C VAL A 76 -7.25 5.37 9.90
N PRO A 77 -6.32 4.49 10.34
CA PRO A 77 -5.81 4.54 11.69
C PRO A 77 -5.18 5.91 12.00
N LYS A 78 -5.65 6.55 13.05
CA LYS A 78 -5.07 7.76 13.62
C LYS A 78 -3.71 7.42 14.23
N VAL A 79 -2.66 7.94 13.60
CA VAL A 79 -1.29 7.84 14.12
C VAL A 79 -1.12 8.76 15.33
N TYR A 80 -0.75 8.17 16.46
CA TYR A 80 -0.40 8.92 17.67
C TYR A 80 1.09 9.25 17.71
N CYS A 81 1.94 8.30 17.31
CA CYS A 81 3.40 8.46 17.32
C CYS A 81 4.04 7.53 16.29
N ALA A 82 5.08 7.98 15.59
CA ALA A 82 5.88 7.13 14.72
C ALA A 82 7.36 7.52 14.79
N PHE A 83 8.25 6.54 14.94
CA PHE A 83 9.69 6.79 15.06
C PHE A 83 10.52 5.56 14.72
N ILE A 84 11.78 5.81 14.39
CA ILE A 84 12.80 4.79 14.21
C ILE A 84 13.59 4.61 15.52
N HIS A 85 13.84 3.36 15.90
CA HIS A 85 14.72 3.00 17.01
C HIS A 85 15.46 1.71 16.69
N LYS A 86 16.80 1.77 16.63
CA LYS A 86 17.69 0.62 16.39
C LYS A 86 17.35 -0.19 15.12
N GLY A 87 17.18 0.48 13.97
CA GLY A 87 16.86 -0.22 12.72
C GLY A 87 15.38 -0.57 12.53
N GLU A 88 14.55 -0.36 13.54
CA GLU A 88 13.13 -0.73 13.50
C GLU A 88 12.24 0.51 13.49
N THR A 89 11.17 0.45 12.71
CA THR A 89 10.10 1.44 12.72
C THR A 89 9.01 1.05 13.70
N TYR A 90 8.62 1.99 14.54
CA TYR A 90 7.51 1.88 15.49
C TYR A 90 6.40 2.83 15.07
N ILE A 91 5.19 2.32 14.91
CA ILE A 91 3.98 3.11 14.62
C ILE A 91 2.97 2.81 15.72
N VAL A 92 2.63 3.82 16.50
CA VAL A 92 1.57 3.79 17.51
C VAL A 92 0.35 4.47 16.94
N MET A 93 -0.76 3.76 16.86
CA MET A 93 -2.00 4.23 16.24
C MET A 93 -3.22 3.70 16.98
N ASN A 94 -4.41 4.25 16.73
CA ASN A 94 -5.63 3.65 17.27
C ASN A 94 -5.94 2.33 16.56
N GLN A 95 -6.58 1.42 17.28
CA GLN A 95 -7.20 0.25 16.71
C GLN A 95 -8.63 0.59 16.28
N ILE A 96 -8.89 0.54 14.98
CA ILE A 96 -10.25 0.62 14.45
C ILE A 96 -10.99 -0.68 14.79
N LYS A 97 -12.21 -0.55 15.32
CA LYS A 97 -13.08 -1.71 15.59
C LYS A 97 -13.85 -2.04 14.31
N GLY A 98 -13.75 -3.27 13.86
CA GLY A 98 -14.40 -3.78 12.65
C GLY A 98 -13.92 -5.21 12.35
N GLN A 99 -14.60 -5.89 11.43
CA GLN A 99 -14.15 -7.17 10.90
C GLN A 99 -13.55 -6.94 9.51
N MET A 100 -12.48 -7.66 9.17
CA MET A 100 -11.96 -7.62 7.80
C MET A 100 -13.04 -8.06 6.81
N ALA A 101 -13.15 -7.39 5.66
CA ALA A 101 -14.15 -7.68 4.64
C ALA A 101 -14.08 -9.14 4.15
N TRP A 102 -12.89 -9.73 4.16
CA TRP A 102 -12.67 -11.17 3.93
C TRP A 102 -13.61 -12.05 4.77
N HIS A 103 -13.84 -11.69 6.04
CA HIS A 103 -14.60 -12.51 6.97
C HIS A 103 -16.09 -12.51 6.61
N GLY A 104 -16.55 -13.63 6.06
CA GLY A 104 -17.96 -13.84 5.75
C GLY A 104 -18.44 -13.15 4.47
N TRP A 105 -17.56 -12.56 3.65
CA TRP A 105 -17.94 -11.90 2.38
C TRP A 105 -18.86 -12.74 1.51
N LYS A 106 -18.50 -14.01 1.29
CA LYS A 106 -19.26 -14.94 0.45
C LYS A 106 -20.68 -15.22 0.95
N ARG A 107 -20.97 -14.98 2.23
CA ARG A 107 -22.29 -15.18 2.84
C ARG A 107 -23.15 -13.91 2.87
N ARG A 108 -22.59 -12.75 2.52
CA ARG A 108 -23.33 -11.49 2.47
C ARG A 108 -24.28 -11.48 1.27
N THR A 109 -25.40 -10.76 1.41
CA THR A 109 -26.32 -10.55 0.30
C THR A 109 -25.71 -9.62 -0.75
N GLU A 110 -26.23 -9.63 -1.97
CA GLU A 110 -25.71 -8.76 -3.03
C GLU A 110 -25.95 -7.27 -2.75
N GLU A 111 -27.05 -6.92 -2.09
CA GLU A 111 -27.35 -5.54 -1.67
C GLU A 111 -26.33 -5.03 -0.65
N SER A 112 -25.95 -5.92 0.28
CA SER A 112 -24.94 -5.66 1.29
C SER A 112 -23.56 -5.43 0.67
N LYS A 113 -23.14 -6.32 -0.24
CA LYS A 113 -21.88 -6.15 -1.00
C LYS A 113 -21.92 -4.86 -1.82
N ALA A 114 -23.02 -4.57 -2.50
CA ALA A 114 -23.15 -3.36 -3.33
C ALA A 114 -22.97 -2.07 -2.51
N ARG A 115 -23.54 -2.00 -1.29
CA ARG A 115 -23.35 -0.85 -0.39
C ARG A 115 -21.90 -0.64 -0.01
N ILE A 116 -21.20 -1.71 0.36
CA ILE A 116 -19.78 -1.66 0.75
C ILE A 116 -18.91 -1.24 -0.45
N LEU A 117 -19.12 -1.86 -1.61
CA LEU A 117 -18.34 -1.59 -2.82
C LEU A 117 -18.59 -0.16 -3.36
N ASP A 118 -19.80 0.37 -3.19
CA ASP A 118 -20.09 1.77 -3.50
C ASP A 118 -19.32 2.76 -2.61
N GLN A 119 -19.23 2.48 -1.30
CA GLN A 119 -18.40 3.27 -0.39
C GLN A 119 -16.92 3.21 -0.80
N LEU A 120 -16.40 2.02 -1.10
CA LEU A 120 -15.01 1.87 -1.57
C LEU A 120 -14.76 2.66 -2.86
N ARG A 121 -15.72 2.68 -3.79
CA ARG A 121 -15.61 3.48 -5.02
C ARG A 121 -15.45 4.97 -4.70
N ARG A 122 -16.28 5.50 -3.80
CA ARG A 122 -16.21 6.90 -3.36
C ARG A 122 -14.88 7.21 -2.68
N MET A 123 -14.42 6.32 -1.80
CA MET A 123 -13.12 6.47 -1.12
C MET A 123 -11.95 6.49 -2.10
N VAL A 124 -11.96 5.64 -3.14
CA VAL A 124 -10.92 5.66 -4.18
C VAL A 124 -10.95 6.96 -4.99
N ILE A 125 -12.14 7.49 -5.30
CA ILE A 125 -12.26 8.78 -5.99
C ILE A 125 -11.64 9.89 -5.12
N GLU A 126 -11.91 9.89 -3.81
CA GLU A 126 -11.31 10.85 -2.88
C GLU A 126 -9.78 10.72 -2.83
N LEU A 127 -9.24 9.50 -2.72
CA LEU A 127 -7.78 9.28 -2.74
C LEU A 127 -7.14 9.82 -4.02
N ARG A 128 -7.74 9.54 -5.18
CA ARG A 128 -7.23 10.02 -6.47
C ARG A 128 -7.37 11.54 -6.64
N SER A 129 -8.23 12.19 -5.85
CA SER A 129 -8.40 13.65 -5.90
C SER A 129 -7.39 14.41 -5.05
N VAL A 130 -6.60 13.72 -4.22
CA VAL A 130 -5.53 14.35 -3.44
C VAL A 130 -4.47 14.86 -4.40
N PRO A 131 -4.17 16.18 -4.41
CA PRO A 131 -3.23 16.74 -5.35
C PRO A 131 -1.80 16.25 -5.06
N PRO A 132 -1.05 15.81 -6.07
CA PRO A 132 0.35 15.44 -5.88
C PRO A 132 1.19 16.66 -5.47
N PRO A 133 2.21 16.46 -4.61
CA PRO A 133 3.14 17.54 -4.28
C PRO A 133 3.93 17.99 -5.51
N GLU A 134 4.42 19.23 -5.49
CA GLU A 134 5.30 19.73 -6.53
C GLU A 134 6.56 18.85 -6.66
N GLY A 135 6.89 18.46 -7.89
CA GLY A 135 8.02 17.57 -8.16
C GLY A 135 7.80 16.12 -7.73
N VAL A 136 6.54 15.67 -7.63
CA VAL A 136 6.20 14.28 -7.31
C VAL A 136 6.94 13.27 -8.19
N SER A 137 7.46 12.22 -7.55
CA SER A 137 8.09 11.08 -8.19
C SER A 137 7.23 9.83 -8.01
N VAL A 138 7.43 8.81 -8.85
CA VAL A 138 6.87 7.48 -8.56
C VAL A 138 7.58 6.93 -7.33
N GLY A 139 6.87 6.79 -6.23
CA GLY A 139 7.49 6.55 -4.93
C GLY A 139 6.49 6.53 -3.79
N ASN A 140 7.01 6.37 -2.58
CA ASN A 140 6.20 6.51 -1.38
C ASN A 140 5.72 7.97 -1.19
N VAL A 141 4.84 8.21 -0.23
CA VAL A 141 4.27 9.55 0.02
C VAL A 141 5.29 10.62 0.44
N ASP A 142 6.47 10.21 0.92
CA ASP A 142 7.56 11.11 1.31
C ASP A 142 8.49 11.46 0.14
N GLY A 143 8.23 10.91 -1.07
CA GLY A 143 9.10 11.04 -2.24
C GLY A 143 10.31 10.11 -2.22
N GLY A 144 10.29 9.07 -1.38
CA GLY A 144 11.34 8.06 -1.26
C GLY A 144 10.97 6.70 -1.86
N PRO A 145 11.81 5.67 -1.62
CA PRO A 145 11.54 4.31 -2.10
C PRO A 145 10.26 3.74 -1.49
N PHE A 146 9.44 3.08 -2.31
CA PHE A 146 8.24 2.40 -1.85
C PHE A 146 8.51 0.92 -1.57
N PHE A 147 7.73 0.35 -0.66
CA PHE A 147 7.76 -1.08 -0.35
C PHE A 147 6.71 -1.79 -1.21
N ASP A 148 7.06 -2.91 -1.84
CA ASP A 148 6.09 -3.81 -2.49
C ASP A 148 6.65 -5.22 -2.53
N CYS A 149 6.08 -6.12 -1.73
CA CYS A 149 6.51 -7.51 -1.64
C CYS A 149 6.14 -8.38 -2.86
N ARG A 150 5.28 -7.87 -3.75
CA ARG A 150 4.88 -8.57 -4.99
C ARG A 150 5.87 -8.34 -6.12
N LEU A 151 6.73 -7.33 -6.00
CA LEU A 151 7.77 -7.07 -6.98
C LEU A 151 8.98 -8.00 -6.76
N PRO A 152 9.61 -8.50 -7.83
CA PRO A 152 10.73 -9.43 -7.74
C PRO A 152 11.99 -8.76 -7.19
N SER A 153 13.01 -9.56 -6.87
CA SER A 153 14.42 -9.14 -6.60
C SER A 153 14.70 -8.30 -5.34
N LYS A 154 13.80 -7.40 -4.92
CA LYS A 154 14.00 -6.49 -3.78
C LYS A 154 12.66 -6.01 -3.22
N LEU A 155 12.66 -5.70 -1.92
CA LEU A 155 11.48 -5.21 -1.20
C LEU A 155 11.21 -3.71 -1.40
N PHE A 156 12.26 -2.91 -1.68
CA PHE A 156 12.16 -1.46 -1.86
C PHE A 156 12.53 -1.03 -3.28
N TRP A 157 11.70 -0.19 -3.86
CA TRP A 157 11.80 0.27 -5.26
C TRP A 157 11.73 1.80 -5.34
N GLY A 158 12.44 2.37 -6.31
CA GLY A 158 12.44 3.82 -6.54
C GLY A 158 13.22 4.62 -5.46
N PRO A 159 12.90 5.92 -5.31
CA PRO A 159 11.91 6.66 -6.09
C PRO A 159 12.35 6.79 -7.56
N TYR A 160 11.39 6.94 -8.47
CA TYR A 160 11.67 7.19 -9.89
C TYR A 160 11.15 8.57 -10.26
N ALA A 161 12.04 9.43 -10.79
CA ALA A 161 11.69 10.80 -11.17
C ALA A 161 10.55 10.89 -12.21
N ALA A 162 10.35 9.84 -13.00
CA ALA A 162 9.27 9.74 -13.98
C ALA A 162 8.73 8.31 -14.07
N ILE A 163 7.49 8.19 -14.56
CA ILE A 163 6.82 6.91 -14.86
C ILE A 163 7.68 6.02 -15.76
N ARG A 164 8.39 6.63 -16.73
CA ARG A 164 9.31 5.92 -17.60
C ARG A 164 10.38 5.13 -16.83
N GLY A 165 11.04 5.75 -15.86
CA GLY A 165 12.06 5.06 -15.06
C GLY A 165 11.48 3.91 -14.22
N PHE A 166 10.25 4.08 -13.74
CA PHE A 166 9.52 3.01 -13.06
C PHE A 166 9.21 1.83 -14.01
N HIS A 167 8.73 2.12 -15.22
CA HIS A 167 8.44 1.11 -16.24
C HIS A 167 9.69 0.35 -16.72
N GLU A 168 10.79 1.06 -16.96
CA GLU A 168 12.08 0.45 -17.29
C GLU A 168 12.54 -0.46 -16.14
N ALA A 169 12.44 -0.01 -14.88
CA ALA A 169 12.78 -0.82 -13.73
C ALA A 169 11.91 -2.10 -13.63
N LEU A 170 10.59 -1.99 -13.87
CA LEU A 170 9.66 -3.12 -13.92
C LEU A 170 10.00 -4.13 -15.04
N ALA A 171 10.70 -3.68 -16.09
CA ALA A 171 11.23 -4.49 -17.18
C ALA A 171 12.71 -4.86 -16.99
N ASN A 172 13.18 -5.02 -15.74
CA ASN A 172 14.58 -5.34 -15.40
C ASN A 172 15.61 -4.34 -15.98
N ASN A 173 15.25 -3.06 -16.02
CA ASN A 173 16.03 -1.96 -16.61
C ASN A 173 16.31 -2.12 -18.10
N ALA A 174 15.45 -2.85 -18.84
CA ALA A 174 15.51 -2.88 -20.29
C ALA A 174 15.24 -1.48 -20.86
N ASN A 175 16.03 -1.08 -21.86
CA ASN A 175 15.71 0.10 -22.66
C ASN A 175 14.47 -0.21 -23.50
N ILE A 176 13.34 0.40 -23.16
CA ILE A 176 12.05 0.16 -23.82
C ILE A 176 11.98 0.74 -25.24
N ASP A 177 12.92 1.58 -25.65
CA ASP A 177 13.00 2.12 -27.03
C ASP A 177 13.94 1.30 -27.93
N ALA A 178 14.69 0.35 -27.37
CA ALA A 178 15.61 -0.47 -28.13
C ALA A 178 14.88 -1.59 -28.89
N GLU A 179 15.38 -1.89 -30.10
CA GLU A 179 14.96 -3.06 -30.87
C GLU A 179 15.79 -4.29 -30.43
N TYR A 180 15.12 -5.26 -29.82
CA TYR A 180 15.76 -6.52 -29.44
C TYR A 180 15.45 -7.60 -30.48
N LYS A 181 16.49 -8.27 -30.97
CA LYS A 181 16.32 -9.44 -31.85
C LYS A 181 15.60 -10.55 -31.08
N ASN A 182 14.57 -11.16 -31.69
CA ASN A 182 13.75 -12.22 -31.11
C ASN A 182 12.96 -11.82 -29.85
N LEU A 183 12.62 -10.54 -29.69
CA LEU A 183 11.72 -10.11 -28.61
C LEU A 183 10.35 -10.77 -28.77
N PRO A 184 9.79 -11.44 -27.75
CA PRO A 184 8.43 -11.97 -27.82
C PRO A 184 7.44 -10.84 -28.14
N LEU A 185 6.44 -11.12 -28.98
CA LEU A 185 5.43 -10.13 -29.40
C LEU A 185 4.75 -9.48 -28.18
N GLU A 186 4.40 -10.27 -27.18
CA GLU A 186 3.80 -9.77 -25.92
C GLU A 186 4.70 -8.76 -25.20
N VAL A 187 6.02 -8.99 -25.17
CA VAL A 187 6.97 -8.03 -24.56
C VAL A 187 7.09 -6.76 -25.40
N SER A 188 7.03 -6.88 -26.73
CA SER A 188 6.97 -5.72 -27.62
C SER A 188 5.70 -4.88 -27.39
N GLU A 189 4.54 -5.54 -27.17
CA GLU A 189 3.29 -4.87 -26.80
C GLU A 189 3.43 -4.14 -25.46
N LEU A 190 3.99 -4.79 -24.44
CA LEU A 190 4.26 -4.19 -23.13
C LEU A 190 5.16 -2.94 -23.24
N PHE A 191 6.24 -3.02 -24.00
CA PHE A 191 7.12 -1.86 -24.21
C PHE A 191 6.38 -0.75 -24.98
N GLY A 192 5.52 -1.11 -25.94
CA GLY A 192 4.62 -0.16 -26.59
C GLY A 192 3.70 0.57 -25.63
N PHE A 193 3.10 -0.15 -24.70
CA PHE A 193 2.29 0.43 -23.63
C PHE A 193 3.11 1.35 -22.72
N TYR A 194 4.31 0.93 -22.30
CA TYR A 194 5.20 1.74 -21.46
C TYR A 194 5.68 3.03 -22.12
N ARG A 195 5.94 3.02 -23.43
CA ARG A 195 6.32 4.22 -24.21
C ARG A 195 5.20 5.27 -24.28
N GLN A 196 3.94 4.84 -24.23
CA GLN A 196 2.78 5.73 -24.31
C GLN A 196 2.37 6.31 -22.94
N ALA A 197 3.03 5.92 -21.86
CA ALA A 197 2.61 6.26 -20.52
C ALA A 197 2.94 7.71 -20.15
N ASN A 198 2.06 8.62 -20.55
CA ASN A 198 2.04 10.01 -20.09
C ASN A 198 0.92 10.22 -19.06
N ARG A 199 0.83 9.33 -18.08
CA ARG A 199 -0.27 9.32 -17.10
C ARG A 199 0.05 10.20 -15.90
N GLU A 200 -0.97 10.81 -15.35
CA GLU A 200 -0.89 11.52 -14.06
C GLU A 200 -0.56 10.55 -12.93
N LEU A 201 0.25 10.99 -11.97
CA LEU A 201 0.48 10.27 -10.73
C LEU A 201 -0.66 10.58 -9.76
N VAL A 202 -1.26 9.53 -9.24
CA VAL A 202 -2.34 9.62 -8.25
C VAL A 202 -1.93 8.91 -6.97
N LEU A 203 -2.52 9.31 -5.85
CA LEU A 203 -2.33 8.61 -4.58
C LEU A 203 -3.03 7.24 -4.67
N THR A 204 -2.29 6.17 -4.40
CA THR A 204 -2.79 4.80 -4.37
C THR A 204 -2.51 4.18 -3.00
N HIS A 205 -3.39 3.29 -2.56
CA HIS A 205 -3.17 2.41 -1.41
C HIS A 205 -2.13 1.33 -1.74
N GLY A 206 -2.17 0.76 -2.95
CA GLY A 206 -1.21 -0.25 -3.41
C GLY A 206 -1.55 -1.70 -3.04
N ASP A 207 -2.26 -1.92 -1.93
CA ASP A 207 -2.80 -3.23 -1.50
C ASP A 207 -4.27 -3.17 -1.03
N LEU A 208 -5.18 -2.63 -1.86
CA LEU A 208 -6.59 -2.49 -1.51
C LEU A 208 -7.35 -3.84 -1.61
N SER A 209 -7.03 -4.74 -0.67
CA SER A 209 -7.57 -6.10 -0.58
C SER A 209 -8.64 -6.26 0.51
N SER A 210 -9.42 -7.35 0.44
CA SER A 210 -10.41 -7.68 1.48
C SER A 210 -9.82 -7.95 2.88
N LEU A 211 -8.49 -8.10 3.00
CA LEU A 211 -7.78 -8.22 4.28
C LEU A 211 -7.49 -6.86 4.91
N ASN A 212 -7.53 -5.79 4.12
CA ASN A 212 -7.14 -4.43 4.53
C ASN A 212 -8.35 -3.49 4.69
N ILE A 213 -9.56 -4.00 4.45
CA ILE A 213 -10.82 -3.26 4.57
C ILE A 213 -11.55 -3.76 5.81
N LEU A 214 -11.80 -2.88 6.77
CA LEU A 214 -12.59 -3.14 7.97
C LEU A 214 -14.03 -2.69 7.75
N ILE A 215 -14.95 -3.60 8.04
CA ILE A 215 -16.39 -3.38 7.95
C ILE A 215 -17.07 -3.57 9.30
N GLN A 216 -18.09 -2.75 9.55
CA GLN A 216 -19.04 -2.96 10.63
C GLN A 216 -20.44 -2.89 10.00
N ASP A 217 -21.18 -3.99 10.10
CA ASP A 217 -22.40 -4.18 9.31
C ASP A 217 -22.12 -3.94 7.83
N ASP A 218 -22.80 -2.99 7.18
CA ASP A 218 -22.61 -2.61 5.77
C ASP A 218 -21.72 -1.38 5.58
N GLU A 219 -21.10 -0.86 6.63
CA GLU A 219 -20.28 0.35 6.58
C GLU A 219 -18.79 0.01 6.58
N VAL A 220 -18.02 0.69 5.72
CA VAL A 220 -16.56 0.65 5.73
C VAL A 220 -16.08 1.58 6.83
N VAL A 221 -15.55 1.00 7.91
CA VAL A 221 -15.11 1.73 9.10
C VAL A 221 -13.60 1.94 9.17
N GLY A 222 -12.83 1.33 8.26
CA GLY A 222 -11.39 1.52 8.17
C GLY A 222 -10.75 0.89 6.95
N ILE A 223 -9.74 1.57 6.41
CA ILE A 223 -8.74 1.01 5.49
C ILE A 223 -7.40 1.02 6.21
N VAL A 224 -6.75 -0.12 6.27
CA VAL A 224 -5.50 -0.35 7.03
C VAL A 224 -4.39 -0.86 6.12
N ASP A 225 -3.16 -0.90 6.64
CA ASP A 225 -1.97 -1.40 5.94
C ASP A 225 -1.50 -0.55 4.75
N TRP A 226 -1.23 0.73 5.04
CA TRP A 226 -0.81 1.75 4.08
C TRP A 226 0.69 1.68 3.71
N GLU A 227 1.36 0.54 3.90
CA GLU A 227 2.81 0.44 3.71
C GLU A 227 3.26 0.43 2.25
N THR A 228 2.34 0.07 1.34
CA THR A 228 2.54 0.09 -0.12
C THR A 228 2.01 1.38 -0.76
N ALA A 229 1.50 2.31 0.05
CA ALA A 229 0.88 3.53 -0.44
C ALA A 229 1.91 4.54 -0.97
N GLY A 230 1.49 5.31 -1.97
CA GLY A 230 2.36 6.27 -2.63
C GLY A 230 1.75 6.87 -3.90
N TRP A 231 2.60 7.53 -4.67
CA TRP A 231 2.23 8.20 -5.92
C TRP A 231 2.60 7.31 -7.10
N PHE A 232 1.58 6.85 -7.84
CA PHE A 232 1.76 5.86 -8.90
C PHE A 232 0.92 6.19 -10.14
N PRO A 233 1.25 5.60 -11.30
CA PRO A 233 0.35 5.63 -12.46
C PRO A 233 -1.06 5.17 -12.07
N SER A 234 -2.10 5.81 -12.61
CA SER A 234 -3.50 5.53 -12.25
C SER A 234 -3.96 4.09 -12.40
N TYR A 235 -3.29 3.30 -13.25
CA TYR A 235 -3.59 1.88 -13.44
C TYR A 235 -3.09 1.00 -12.28
N TRP A 236 -2.10 1.48 -11.52
CA TRP A 236 -1.35 0.66 -10.56
C TRP A 236 -2.28 0.03 -9.52
N GLU A 237 -3.15 0.82 -8.89
CA GLU A 237 -4.14 0.33 -7.92
C GLU A 237 -5.03 -0.78 -8.50
N TYR A 238 -5.51 -0.61 -9.75
CA TYR A 238 -6.38 -1.60 -10.39
C TYR A 238 -5.66 -2.92 -10.61
N THR A 239 -4.46 -2.86 -11.19
CA THR A 239 -3.67 -4.06 -11.46
C THR A 239 -3.22 -4.74 -10.18
N CYS A 240 -2.92 -3.96 -9.15
CA CYS A 240 -2.57 -4.43 -7.82
C CYS A 240 -3.75 -5.16 -7.14
N ALA A 241 -4.93 -4.54 -7.14
CA ALA A 241 -6.13 -5.10 -6.53
C ALA A 241 -6.63 -6.36 -7.26
N LYS A 242 -6.45 -6.46 -8.58
CA LYS A 242 -6.77 -7.67 -9.37
C LYS A 242 -5.82 -8.83 -9.08
N ASN A 243 -4.56 -8.55 -8.75
CA ASN A 243 -3.55 -9.53 -8.38
C ASN A 243 -3.68 -9.93 -6.90
N VAL A 244 -4.82 -10.54 -6.57
CA VAL A 244 -5.20 -10.89 -5.20
C VAL A 244 -4.32 -11.99 -4.60
N ASN A 245 -4.25 -12.01 -3.26
CA ASN A 245 -3.72 -13.15 -2.52
C ASN A 245 -4.45 -14.44 -2.95
N PRO A 246 -3.74 -15.54 -3.28
CA PRO A 246 -4.34 -16.82 -3.67
C PRO A 246 -5.34 -17.39 -2.65
N GLN A 247 -5.26 -16.95 -1.38
CA GLN A 247 -6.21 -17.31 -0.33
C GLN A 247 -7.58 -16.63 -0.52
N ASN A 248 -7.63 -15.49 -1.24
CA ASN A 248 -8.82 -14.65 -1.39
C ASN A 248 -9.20 -14.39 -2.86
N PRO A 249 -9.32 -15.43 -3.71
CA PRO A 249 -9.51 -15.27 -5.15
C PRO A 249 -10.80 -14.52 -5.52
N PHE A 250 -11.84 -14.62 -4.68
CA PHE A 250 -13.12 -13.95 -4.93
C PHE A 250 -12.99 -12.43 -5.03
N TRP A 251 -11.99 -11.83 -4.39
CA TRP A 251 -11.89 -10.37 -4.32
C TRP A 251 -11.66 -9.77 -5.71
N ALA A 252 -10.96 -10.48 -6.59
CA ALA A 252 -10.70 -10.05 -7.96
C ALA A 252 -12.00 -9.84 -8.77
N GLU A 253 -13.05 -10.60 -8.46
CA GLU A 253 -14.38 -10.48 -9.09
C GLU A 253 -15.08 -9.18 -8.68
N GLU A 254 -14.81 -8.68 -7.47
CA GLU A 254 -15.43 -7.48 -6.92
C GLU A 254 -14.71 -6.19 -7.35
N VAL A 255 -13.43 -6.28 -7.75
CA VAL A 255 -12.59 -5.11 -8.08
C VAL A 255 -13.22 -4.21 -9.14
N ASP A 256 -13.82 -4.78 -10.18
CA ASP A 256 -14.45 -4.00 -11.27
C ASP A 256 -15.68 -3.22 -10.79
N ARG A 257 -16.23 -3.57 -9.62
CA ARG A 257 -17.38 -2.87 -9.05
C ARG A 257 -16.96 -1.60 -8.33
N PHE A 258 -15.73 -1.46 -7.84
CA PHE A 258 -15.30 -0.26 -7.08
C PHE A 258 -14.07 0.47 -7.68
N LEU A 259 -13.31 -0.18 -8.55
CA LEU A 259 -12.29 0.45 -9.37
C LEU A 259 -12.76 0.48 -10.84
N THR A 260 -12.45 1.56 -11.55
CA THR A 260 -12.66 1.63 -13.00
C THR A 260 -11.91 0.48 -13.68
N PRO A 261 -12.60 -0.38 -14.45
CA PRO A 261 -11.94 -1.50 -15.14
C PRO A 261 -10.91 -1.00 -16.16
N MET A 262 -9.71 -1.59 -16.11
CA MET A 262 -8.59 -1.28 -17.00
C MET A 262 -8.01 -2.58 -17.59
N PRO A 263 -8.77 -3.30 -18.44
CA PRO A 263 -8.41 -4.65 -18.89
C PRO A 263 -7.14 -4.69 -19.75
N ASN A 264 -6.86 -3.62 -20.50
CA ASN A 264 -5.63 -3.54 -21.28
C ASN A 264 -4.41 -3.44 -20.35
N GLU A 265 -4.47 -2.58 -19.34
CA GLU A 265 -3.43 -2.41 -18.33
C GLU A 265 -3.22 -3.67 -17.50
N LEU A 266 -4.30 -4.39 -17.16
CA LEU A 266 -4.20 -5.68 -16.50
C LEU A 266 -3.48 -6.71 -17.37
N ARG A 267 -3.81 -6.79 -18.66
CA ARG A 267 -3.07 -7.66 -19.60
C ARG A 267 -1.59 -7.29 -19.66
N MET A 268 -1.25 -6.00 -19.68
CA MET A 268 0.14 -5.56 -19.67
C MET A 268 0.85 -5.96 -18.37
N GLU A 269 0.18 -5.87 -17.23
CA GLU A 269 0.71 -6.35 -15.96
C GLU A 269 0.90 -7.87 -15.94
N ASP A 270 -0.03 -8.65 -16.52
CA ASP A 270 0.12 -10.10 -16.64
C ASP A 270 1.34 -10.48 -17.51
N ILE A 271 1.54 -9.80 -18.63
CA ILE A 271 2.73 -9.95 -19.47
C ILE A 271 3.99 -9.58 -18.67
N ARG A 272 3.96 -8.45 -17.96
CA ARG A 272 5.10 -8.04 -17.12
C ARG A 272 5.44 -9.11 -16.10
N ARG A 273 4.45 -9.68 -15.40
CA ARG A 273 4.66 -10.75 -14.42
C ARG A 273 5.19 -12.03 -15.06
N LYS A 274 4.67 -12.40 -16.24
CA LYS A 274 5.10 -13.59 -16.99
C LYS A 274 6.59 -13.54 -17.39
N TYR A 275 7.08 -12.38 -17.83
CA TYR A 275 8.45 -12.25 -18.37
C TYR A 275 9.46 -11.65 -17.39
N PHE A 276 8.99 -10.81 -16.45
CA PHE A 276 9.84 -10.05 -15.54
C PHE A 276 9.48 -10.24 -14.06
N GLY A 277 8.49 -11.07 -13.72
CA GLY A 277 8.14 -11.41 -12.33
C GLY A 277 9.06 -12.48 -11.72
N ALA A 278 8.95 -12.66 -10.39
CA ALA A 278 9.54 -13.80 -9.70
C ALA A 278 8.53 -14.96 -9.73
N PHE A 279 9.00 -16.14 -10.14
CA PHE A 279 8.22 -17.38 -10.15
C PHE A 279 7.83 -17.82 -8.73
#